data_AF-A0A7X7NBE4-F1
#
_entry.id   AF-A0A7X7NBE4-F1
#
_cell.length_a   1.000
_cell.length_b   1.000
_cell.length_c   1.000
_cell.angle_alpha   90.00
_cell.angle_beta   90.00
_cell.angle_gamma   90.00
#
_symmetry.space_group_name_H-M   'P 1'
#
loop_
_entity.id
_entity.type
_entity.pdbx_description
1 polymer ?
#
loop_
_entity_poly.entity_id
_entity_poly.type
_entity_poly.pdbx_seq_one_letter_code
_entity_poly.pdbx_strand_id
1 'polypeptide(L)'
;MPVINPGYGFWRDIQTQAVLLLPSFQNYSLLDGRTLDMARAMAKNGHVFVISLREEDERSQHPLCQIKPPTADIQAFAEAVPETPVIVLNALAGECGRWSAANVYFDIAFYEPFRITESLQAAPKGRVLFGSHAPFFVASAALSKLQAGLPEADAQAIARDNALAILHP
;
A
#
# COMPACT_ATOMS: atom_id res chain seq x y z
N MET A 1 10.45 -8.23 -4.92
CA MET A 1 9.92 -8.25 -3.54
C MET A 1 9.28 -9.62 -3.30
N PRO A 2 9.66 -10.36 -2.25
CA PRO A 2 9.06 -11.66 -1.94
C PRO A 2 7.65 -11.49 -1.38
N VAL A 3 6.75 -12.42 -1.74
CA VAL A 3 5.42 -12.55 -1.14
C VAL A 3 5.53 -13.41 0.10
N ILE A 4 5.00 -12.94 1.23
CA ILE A 4 5.09 -13.63 2.50
C ILE A 4 3.70 -14.07 2.98
N ASN A 5 3.64 -15.32 3.43
CA ASN A 5 2.55 -15.81 4.26
C ASN A 5 3.08 -16.02 5.69
N PRO A 6 2.47 -15.40 6.72
CA PRO A 6 2.89 -15.53 8.11
C PRO A 6 2.94 -16.98 8.62
N GLY A 7 2.12 -17.87 8.05
CA GLY A 7 1.98 -19.27 8.45
C GLY A 7 3.13 -20.19 8.03
N TYR A 8 3.98 -19.77 7.08
CA TYR A 8 4.99 -20.65 6.48
C TYR A 8 6.41 -20.50 7.07
N GLY A 9 6.60 -19.61 8.04
CA GLY A 9 7.82 -19.52 8.87
C GLY A 9 9.11 -19.03 8.18
N PHE A 10 9.23 -19.18 6.86
CA PHE A 10 10.39 -18.79 6.04
C PHE A 10 10.67 -17.28 6.02
N TRP A 11 9.73 -16.47 6.50
CA TRP A 11 9.88 -15.02 6.60
C TRP A 11 11.08 -14.60 7.45
N ARG A 12 11.59 -15.50 8.31
CA ARG A 12 12.81 -15.30 9.11
C ARG A 12 14.09 -15.22 8.28
N ASP A 13 14.10 -15.84 7.11
CA ASP A 13 15.27 -15.94 6.24
C ASP A 13 15.27 -14.85 5.14
N ILE A 14 14.22 -14.03 5.11
CA ILE A 14 14.09 -12.95 4.12
C ILE A 14 15.07 -11.82 4.45
N GLN A 15 15.94 -11.51 3.49
CA GLN A 15 16.93 -10.44 3.60
C GLN A 15 16.54 -9.16 2.85
N THR A 16 15.50 -9.20 2.01
CA THR A 16 15.07 -8.03 1.23
C THR A 16 14.42 -6.99 2.13
N GLN A 17 14.67 -5.71 1.89
CA GLN A 17 14.11 -4.63 2.68
C GLN A 17 12.58 -4.65 2.71
N ALA A 18 11.92 -4.75 1.55
CA ALA A 18 10.46 -4.74 1.46
C ALA A 18 9.89 -6.15 1.25
N VAL A 19 8.70 -6.40 1.79
CA VAL A 19 7.96 -7.66 1.67
C VAL A 19 6.50 -7.42 1.33
N LEU A 20 5.92 -8.30 0.50
CA LEU A 20 4.53 -8.19 0.06
C LEU A 20 3.62 -9.12 0.86
N LEU A 21 2.58 -8.55 1.46
CA LEU A 21 1.50 -9.25 2.14
C LEU A 21 0.26 -9.23 1.26
N LEU A 22 -0.33 -10.42 1.08
CA LEU A 22 -1.56 -10.65 0.31
C LEU A 22 -2.64 -11.30 1.19
N PRO A 23 -3.05 -10.66 2.31
CA PRO A 23 -3.97 -11.22 3.31
C PRO A 23 -5.23 -11.84 2.71
N SER A 24 -5.96 -11.11 1.86
CA SER A 24 -7.23 -11.61 1.30
C SER A 24 -7.04 -12.74 0.28
N PHE A 25 -5.95 -12.74 -0.49
CA PHE A 25 -5.66 -13.80 -1.46
C PHE A 25 -5.05 -15.05 -0.82
N GLN A 26 -4.41 -14.91 0.32
CA GLN A 26 -3.79 -16.01 1.08
C GLN A 26 -4.60 -16.39 2.33
N ASN A 27 -5.81 -15.85 2.45
CA ASN A 27 -6.81 -16.18 3.48
C ASN A 27 -6.28 -16.09 4.93
N TYR A 28 -5.68 -14.95 5.29
CA TYR A 28 -5.29 -14.66 6.66
C TYR A 28 -5.63 -13.21 7.04
N SER A 29 -5.82 -12.96 8.35
CA SER A 29 -6.01 -11.62 8.88
C SER A 29 -4.67 -10.97 9.22
N LEU A 30 -4.56 -9.67 8.93
CA LEU A 30 -3.43 -8.86 9.37
C LEU A 30 -3.34 -8.76 10.90
N LEU A 31 -4.46 -8.96 11.60
CA LEU A 31 -4.57 -8.87 13.05
C LEU A 31 -4.47 -10.25 13.74
N ASP A 32 -4.22 -11.33 12.99
CA ASP A 32 -3.88 -12.62 13.59
C ASP A 32 -2.59 -12.51 14.41
N GLY A 33 -2.52 -13.17 15.56
CA GLY A 33 -1.37 -13.08 16.47
C GLY A 33 -0.05 -13.44 15.76
N ARG A 34 -0.07 -14.48 14.91
CA ARG A 34 1.12 -14.88 14.14
C ARG A 34 1.55 -13.83 13.13
N THR A 35 0.59 -13.13 12.51
CA THR A 35 0.87 -12.05 11.56
C THR A 35 1.49 -10.86 12.27
N LEU A 36 0.96 -10.47 13.43
CA LEU A 36 1.50 -9.38 14.23
C LEU A 36 2.88 -9.73 14.82
N ASP A 37 3.08 -10.96 15.27
CA ASP A 37 4.39 -11.43 15.76
C ASP A 37 5.45 -11.40 14.66
N MET A 38 5.10 -11.90 13.46
CA MET A 38 5.95 -11.78 12.27
C MET A 38 6.24 -10.30 11.98
N ALA A 39 5.21 -9.46 11.93
CA ALA A 39 5.37 -8.05 11.58
C ALA A 39 6.29 -7.33 12.57
N ARG A 40 6.12 -7.54 13.87
CA ARG A 40 6.99 -6.97 14.91
C ARG A 40 8.42 -7.50 14.82
N ALA A 41 8.61 -8.78 14.51
CA ALA A 41 9.94 -9.37 14.36
C ALA A 41 10.66 -8.79 13.12
N MET A 42 9.97 -8.67 11.99
CA MET A 42 10.53 -8.13 10.77
C MET A 42 10.75 -6.60 10.86
N ALA A 43 9.85 -5.87 11.51
CA ALA A 43 9.99 -4.44 11.78
C ALA A 43 11.31 -4.12 12.52
N LYS A 44 11.70 -4.94 13.51
CA LYS A 44 12.97 -4.79 14.24
C LYS A 44 14.20 -4.91 13.34
N ASN A 45 14.08 -5.61 12.21
CA ASN A 45 15.16 -5.77 11.23
C ASN A 45 15.10 -4.73 10.11
N GLY A 46 14.25 -3.70 10.23
CA GLY A 46 14.14 -2.61 9.25
C GLY A 46 13.35 -2.99 7.99
N HIS A 47 12.56 -4.06 8.03
CA HIS A 47 11.72 -4.42 6.88
C HIS A 47 10.59 -3.42 6.68
N VAL A 48 10.21 -3.18 5.43
CA VAL A 48 9.03 -2.40 5.01
C VAL A 48 7.91 -3.36 4.61
N PHE A 49 6.68 -3.08 5.08
CA PHE A 49 5.52 -3.87 4.67
C PHE A 49 4.83 -3.23 3.49
N VAL A 50 4.62 -4.01 2.44
CA VAL A 50 3.76 -3.67 1.31
C VAL A 50 2.54 -4.56 1.37
N ILE A 51 1.34 -3.98 1.39
CA ILE A 51 0.07 -4.70 1.50
C ILE A 51 -0.73 -4.41 0.25
N SER A 52 -1.00 -5.43 -0.58
CA SER A 52 -1.95 -5.30 -1.68
C SER A 52 -3.37 -5.47 -1.13
N LEU A 53 -4.21 -4.44 -1.26
CA LEU A 53 -5.62 -4.56 -0.88
C LEU A 53 -6.42 -5.40 -1.89
N ARG A 54 -6.04 -5.33 -3.16
CA ARG A 54 -6.78 -5.89 -4.29
C ARG A 54 -5.90 -5.98 -5.54
N GLU A 55 -6.17 -6.97 -6.38
CA GLU A 55 -5.63 -7.08 -7.75
C GLU A 55 -6.66 -6.63 -8.80
N GLU A 56 -7.94 -6.76 -8.48
CA GLU A 56 -9.09 -6.30 -9.27
C GLU A 56 -10.10 -5.67 -8.32
N ASP A 57 -10.79 -4.61 -8.75
CA ASP A 57 -11.91 -4.03 -8.00
C ASP A 57 -12.98 -5.09 -7.73
N GLU A 58 -13.34 -5.29 -6.45
CA GLU A 58 -14.27 -6.34 -6.05
C GLU A 58 -15.68 -6.17 -6.65
N ARG A 59 -16.03 -4.98 -7.13
CA ARG A 59 -17.30 -4.70 -7.82
C ARG A 59 -17.32 -5.23 -9.25
N SER A 60 -16.15 -5.46 -9.85
CA SER A 60 -15.99 -6.08 -11.17
C SER A 60 -15.95 -7.61 -11.10
N GLN A 61 -15.64 -8.17 -9.93
CA GLN A 61 -15.56 -9.60 -9.71
C GLN A 61 -16.94 -10.27 -9.72
N HIS A 62 -16.97 -11.55 -10.14
CA HIS A 62 -18.17 -12.37 -10.06
C HIS A 62 -18.68 -12.44 -8.61
N PRO A 63 -19.99 -12.28 -8.33
CA PRO A 63 -20.52 -12.21 -6.97
C PRO A 63 -20.16 -13.39 -6.05
N LEU A 64 -20.03 -14.60 -6.62
CA LEU A 64 -19.63 -15.81 -5.87
C LEU A 64 -18.12 -15.94 -5.61
N CYS A 65 -17.30 -15.07 -6.21
CA CYS A 65 -15.85 -15.13 -6.16
C CYS A 65 -15.22 -13.84 -5.58
N GLN A 66 -16.02 -13.00 -4.91
CA GLN A 66 -15.55 -11.72 -4.41
C GLN A 66 -14.51 -11.88 -3.30
N ILE A 67 -13.33 -11.31 -3.52
CA ILE A 67 -12.27 -11.19 -2.52
C ILE A 67 -12.36 -9.81 -1.89
N LYS A 68 -12.69 -9.76 -0.59
CA LYS A 68 -12.85 -8.49 0.13
C LYS A 68 -11.50 -7.93 0.57
N PRO A 69 -11.25 -6.62 0.37
CA PRO A 69 -10.02 -5.98 0.82
C PRO A 69 -10.00 -5.85 2.35
N PRO A 70 -8.84 -6.00 3.03
CA PRO A 70 -8.73 -5.90 4.48
C PRO A 70 -8.54 -4.46 4.96
N THR A 71 -9.28 -3.52 4.34
CA THR A 71 -9.16 -2.07 4.57
C THR A 71 -9.31 -1.67 6.05
N ALA A 72 -10.14 -2.40 6.81
CA ALA A 72 -10.38 -2.16 8.23
C ALA A 72 -9.18 -2.51 9.14
N ASP A 73 -8.36 -3.48 8.73
CA ASP A 73 -7.25 -3.98 9.55
C ASP A 73 -6.00 -3.10 9.44
N ILE A 74 -5.88 -2.32 8.35
CA ILE A 74 -4.68 -1.53 8.01
C ILE A 74 -4.27 -0.58 9.14
N GLN A 75 -5.23 0.14 9.74
CA GLN A 75 -4.93 1.09 10.82
C GLN A 75 -4.29 0.38 12.01
N ALA A 76 -4.92 -0.69 12.50
CA ALA A 76 -4.44 -1.43 13.66
C ALA A 76 -3.13 -2.19 13.37
N PHE A 77 -2.95 -2.68 12.14
CA PHE A 77 -1.68 -3.28 11.73
C PHE A 77 -0.54 -2.24 11.75
N ALA A 78 -0.76 -1.05 11.19
CA ALA A 78 0.23 0.01 11.18
C ALA A 78 0.59 0.51 12.59
N GLU A 79 -0.40 0.61 13.48
CA GLU A 79 -0.20 0.93 14.90
C GLU A 79 0.58 -0.15 15.67
N ALA A 80 0.55 -1.40 15.21
CA ALA A 80 1.34 -2.48 15.79
C ALA A 80 2.85 -2.38 15.45
N VAL A 81 3.20 -1.67 14.37
CA VAL A 81 4.58 -1.45 13.90
C VAL A 81 4.83 0.03 13.58
N PRO A 82 4.68 0.94 14.56
CA PRO A 82 4.55 2.40 14.32
C PRO A 82 5.79 3.04 13.67
N GLU A 83 6.98 2.47 13.89
CA GLU A 83 8.25 2.96 13.34
C GLU A 83 8.54 2.40 11.93
N THR A 84 7.69 1.50 11.43
CA THR A 84 7.90 0.81 10.16
C THR A 84 6.92 1.31 9.10
N PRO A 85 7.40 1.72 7.91
CA PRO A 85 6.52 2.07 6.81
C PRO A 85 5.62 0.90 6.39
N VAL A 86 4.33 1.20 6.25
CA VAL A 86 3.29 0.31 5.72
C VAL A 86 2.75 0.93 4.44
N ILE A 87 3.15 0.38 3.31
CA ILE A 87 2.73 0.80 1.97
C ILE A 87 1.49 0.00 1.58
N VAL A 88 0.37 0.69 1.39
CA VAL A 88 -0.91 0.11 1.00
C VAL A 88 -1.10 0.32 -0.50
N LEU A 89 -0.99 -0.77 -1.27
CA LEU A 89 -1.18 -0.73 -2.71
C LEU A 89 -2.66 -0.88 -3.07
N ASN A 90 -3.02 -0.26 -4.18
CA ASN A 90 -4.30 -0.42 -4.86
C ASN A 90 -5.49 0.07 -4.04
N ALA A 91 -5.30 1.07 -3.18
CA ALA A 91 -6.36 1.70 -2.39
C ALA A 91 -7.28 2.58 -3.26
N LEU A 92 -8.59 2.56 -2.97
CA LEU A 92 -9.53 3.50 -3.57
C LEU A 92 -9.40 4.85 -2.84
N ALA A 93 -9.67 5.95 -3.54
CA ALA A 93 -9.53 7.30 -2.97
C ALA A 93 -10.34 7.50 -1.66
N GLY A 94 -11.53 6.91 -1.56
CA GLY A 94 -12.37 6.97 -0.36
C GLY A 94 -11.87 6.12 0.82
N GLU A 95 -10.87 5.25 0.61
CA GLU A 95 -10.26 4.43 1.66
C GLU A 95 -9.02 5.11 2.24
N CYS A 96 -8.23 5.81 1.41
CA CYS A 96 -6.99 6.46 1.83
C CYS A 96 -7.19 7.44 3.00
N GLY A 97 -8.35 8.12 3.06
CA GLY A 97 -8.69 9.04 4.15
C GLY A 97 -9.04 8.37 5.48
N ARG A 98 -9.15 7.04 5.53
CA ARG A 98 -9.54 6.30 6.75
C ARG A 98 -8.36 6.01 7.68
N TRP A 99 -7.14 6.12 7.19
CA TRP A 99 -5.94 5.75 7.96
C TRP A 99 -5.20 6.99 8.46
N SER A 100 -5.26 7.21 9.77
CA SER A 100 -4.60 8.31 10.47
C SER A 100 -3.18 7.99 10.90
N ALA A 101 -2.79 6.71 10.96
CA ALA A 101 -1.45 6.28 11.30
C ALA A 101 -0.40 6.91 10.36
N ALA A 102 0.62 7.56 10.95
CA ALA A 102 1.60 8.35 10.21
C ALA A 102 2.51 7.52 9.31
N ASN A 103 2.69 6.24 9.64
CA ASN A 103 3.49 5.28 8.89
C ASN A 103 2.71 4.58 7.76
N VAL A 104 1.46 4.97 7.48
CA VAL A 104 0.68 4.42 6.36
C VAL A 104 0.85 5.25 5.10
N TYR A 105 1.43 4.64 4.08
CA TYR A 105 1.60 5.21 2.74
C TYR A 105 0.62 4.53 1.78
N PHE A 106 0.21 5.20 0.72
CA PHE A 106 -0.65 4.59 -0.30
C PHE A 106 -0.28 5.04 -1.70
N ASP A 107 -0.48 4.17 -2.67
CA ASP A 107 -0.19 4.47 -4.07
C ASP A 107 -1.37 5.10 -4.81
N ILE A 108 -1.12 5.58 -6.03
CA ILE A 108 -2.15 6.22 -6.86
C ILE A 108 -2.78 5.30 -7.91
N ALA A 109 -2.49 3.99 -7.90
CA ALA A 109 -2.91 3.10 -8.99
C ALA A 109 -4.44 3.03 -9.12
N PHE A 110 -5.14 2.76 -8.01
CA PHE A 110 -6.61 2.74 -7.93
C PHE A 110 -7.22 4.07 -7.43
N TYR A 111 -6.38 5.10 -7.26
CA TYR A 111 -6.80 6.40 -6.80
C TYR A 111 -7.42 7.20 -7.98
N GLU A 112 -8.73 7.05 -8.18
CA GLU A 112 -9.48 7.63 -9.30
C GLU A 112 -10.67 8.51 -8.84
N PRO A 113 -10.46 9.59 -8.06
CA PRO A 113 -11.51 10.56 -7.78
C PRO A 113 -11.77 11.44 -9.00
N PHE A 114 -12.99 12.00 -9.10
CA PHE A 114 -13.39 12.86 -10.22
C PHE A 114 -12.49 14.09 -10.41
N ARG A 115 -11.99 14.67 -9.30
CA ARG A 115 -11.08 15.82 -9.28
C ARG A 115 -9.69 15.38 -8.79
N ILE A 116 -8.96 14.69 -9.66
CA ILE A 116 -7.68 14.04 -9.31
C ILE A 116 -6.65 15.02 -8.74
N THR A 117 -6.43 16.15 -9.40
CA THR A 117 -5.42 17.14 -9.00
C THR A 117 -5.71 17.70 -7.61
N GLU A 118 -6.95 18.13 -7.36
CA GLU A 118 -7.38 18.69 -6.09
C GLU A 118 -7.37 17.64 -4.98
N SER A 119 -7.75 16.40 -5.30
CA SER A 119 -7.73 15.29 -4.34
C SER A 119 -6.31 14.92 -3.93
N LEU A 120 -5.36 14.87 -4.87
CA LEU A 120 -3.95 14.63 -4.57
C LEU A 120 -3.31 15.79 -3.79
N GLN A 121 -3.71 17.03 -4.06
CA GLN A 121 -3.26 18.18 -3.27
C GLN A 121 -3.77 18.16 -1.82
N ALA A 122 -4.99 17.67 -1.61
CA ALA A 122 -5.61 17.54 -0.29
C ALA A 122 -5.16 16.29 0.49
N ALA A 123 -4.55 15.31 -0.19
CA ALA A 123 -4.04 14.10 0.44
C ALA A 123 -2.89 14.42 1.42
N PRO A 124 -2.68 13.59 2.46
CA PRO A 124 -1.59 13.78 3.41
C PRO A 124 -0.23 13.87 2.70
N LYS A 125 0.44 15.02 2.83
CA LYS A 125 1.74 15.27 2.20
C LYS A 125 2.78 14.27 2.70
N GLY A 126 3.65 13.82 1.80
CA GLY A 126 4.67 12.81 2.09
C GLY A 126 4.17 11.36 2.11
N ARG A 127 2.85 11.11 2.11
CA ARG A 127 2.28 9.75 2.26
C ARG A 127 1.75 9.13 0.96
N VAL A 128 1.71 9.91 -0.12
CA VAL A 128 1.20 9.46 -1.43
C VAL A 128 2.38 9.01 -2.29
N LEU A 129 2.31 7.79 -2.81
CA LEU A 129 3.34 7.18 -3.63
C LEU A 129 2.87 6.98 -5.07
N PHE A 130 3.81 6.95 -6.01
CA PHE A 130 3.50 6.52 -7.36
C PHE A 130 3.26 5.00 -7.40
N GLY A 131 2.19 4.61 -8.07
CA GLY A 131 1.88 3.23 -8.38
C GLY A 131 1.03 3.18 -9.65
N SER A 132 1.29 2.18 -10.49
CA SER A 132 0.65 2.05 -11.80
C SER A 132 -0.20 0.80 -11.95
N HIS A 133 -0.08 -0.17 -11.02
CA HIS A 133 -0.67 -1.50 -11.12
C HIS A 133 -0.42 -2.19 -12.48
N ALA A 134 0.71 -1.87 -13.13
CA ALA A 134 1.12 -2.56 -14.34
C ALA A 134 1.49 -4.02 -14.02
N PRO A 135 1.16 -4.99 -14.88
CA PRO A 135 0.63 -4.83 -16.23
C PRO A 135 -0.91 -4.80 -16.33
N PHE A 136 -1.65 -4.84 -15.21
CA PHE A 136 -3.11 -4.88 -15.23
C PHE A 136 -3.72 -3.55 -15.71
N PHE A 137 -3.13 -2.43 -15.30
CA PHE A 137 -3.47 -1.11 -15.81
C PHE A 137 -2.40 -0.55 -16.74
N VAL A 138 -2.83 0.40 -17.59
CA VAL A 138 -1.94 1.11 -18.51
C VAL A 138 -1.09 2.09 -17.69
N ALA A 139 0.22 1.86 -17.62
CA ALA A 139 1.11 2.66 -16.79
C ALA A 139 1.11 4.16 -17.12
N SER A 140 0.91 4.53 -18.39
CA SER A 140 0.81 5.93 -18.79
C SER A 140 -0.40 6.64 -18.20
N ALA A 141 -1.49 5.94 -17.88
CA ALA A 141 -2.65 6.54 -17.21
C ALA A 141 -2.28 7.04 -15.81
N ALA A 142 -1.50 6.27 -15.05
CA ALA A 142 -1.00 6.70 -13.74
C ALA A 142 -0.06 7.91 -13.86
N LEU A 143 0.81 7.94 -14.88
CA LEU A 143 1.68 9.09 -15.16
C LEU A 143 0.87 10.36 -15.50
N SER A 144 -0.20 10.21 -16.30
CA SER A 144 -1.06 11.33 -16.67
C SER A 144 -1.72 12.00 -15.46
N LYS A 145 -1.98 11.28 -14.36
CA LYS A 145 -2.49 11.87 -13.10
C LYS A 145 -1.55 12.95 -12.56
N LEU A 146 -0.23 12.73 -12.65
CA LEU A 146 0.78 13.68 -12.20
C LEU A 146 0.93 14.88 -13.16
N GLN A 147 0.56 14.70 -14.43
CA GLN A 147 0.65 15.72 -15.48
C GLN A 147 -0.62 16.56 -15.62
N ALA A 148 -1.70 16.20 -14.93
CA ALA A 148 -3.03 16.83 -15.02
C ALA A 148 -3.13 18.23 -14.34
N GLY A 149 -2.01 18.90 -14.11
CA GLY A 149 -1.95 20.22 -13.48
C GLY A 149 -1.55 20.22 -12.00
N LEU A 150 -0.93 19.14 -11.49
CA LEU A 150 -0.27 19.20 -10.19
C LEU A 150 0.91 20.19 -10.22
N PRO A 151 1.19 20.90 -9.12
CA PRO A 151 2.45 21.61 -8.95
C PRO A 151 3.63 20.65 -9.12
N GLU A 152 4.68 21.09 -9.81
CA GLU A 152 5.85 20.24 -10.13
C GLU A 152 6.44 19.57 -8.89
N ALA A 153 6.56 20.30 -7.78
CA ALA A 153 7.08 19.76 -6.53
C ALA A 153 6.20 18.63 -5.96
N ASP A 154 4.88 18.75 -6.05
CA ASP A 154 3.95 17.70 -5.61
C ASP A 154 4.03 16.48 -6.54
N ALA A 155 4.09 16.72 -7.85
CA ALA A 155 4.23 15.64 -8.85
C ALA A 155 5.53 14.87 -8.65
N GLN A 156 6.66 15.56 -8.44
CA GLN A 156 7.96 14.96 -8.18
C GLN A 156 7.99 14.17 -6.86
N ALA A 157 7.38 14.72 -5.81
CA ALA A 157 7.26 14.05 -4.52
C ALA A 157 6.53 12.71 -4.65
N ILE A 158 5.39 12.69 -5.34
CA ILE A 158 4.62 11.45 -5.58
C ILE A 158 5.39 10.50 -6.50
N ALA A 159 5.99 11.02 -7.58
CA ALA A 159 6.71 10.22 -8.57
C ALA A 159 7.90 9.46 -7.98
N ARG A 160 8.57 10.04 -6.97
CA ARG A 160 9.86 9.50 -6.50
C ARG A 160 10.17 9.82 -5.05
N ASP A 161 10.13 11.09 -4.65
CA ASP A 161 10.86 11.51 -3.43
C ASP A 161 10.24 10.91 -2.15
N ASN A 162 8.91 10.75 -2.11
CA ASN A 162 8.24 10.09 -0.99
C ASN A 162 8.67 8.62 -0.83
N ALA A 163 8.88 7.90 -1.95
CA ALA A 163 9.35 6.52 -1.90
C ALA A 163 10.81 6.44 -1.44
N LEU A 164 11.67 7.35 -1.91
CA LEU A 164 13.07 7.41 -1.47
C LEU A 164 13.21 7.78 0.02
N ALA A 165 12.25 8.50 0.59
CA ALA A 165 12.26 8.85 2.00
C ALA A 165 12.04 7.65 2.94
N ILE A 166 11.38 6.58 2.45
CA ILE A 166 11.00 5.40 3.26
C ILE A 166 11.72 4.12 2.85
N LEU A 167 12.36 4.12 1.68
CA LEU A 167 13.19 3.02 1.21
C LEU A 167 14.65 3.38 1.46
N HIS A 168 15.37 2.51 2.18
CA HIS A 168 16.79 2.70 2.41
C HIS A 168 17.54 2.15 1.20
N PRO A 169 18.55 2.86 0.67
CA PRO A 169 19.38 2.35 -0.42
C PRO A 169 20.25 1.15 -0.01
#